data_AF-A0A9E2BB35-F1
#
_entry.id   AF-A0A9E2BB35-F1
#
_cell.length_a   1.000
_cell.length_b   1.000
_cell.length_c   1.000
_cell.angle_alpha   90.00
_cell.angle_beta   90.00
_cell.angle_gamma   90.00
#
_symmetry.space_group_name_H-M   'P 1'
#
loop_
_entity.id
_entity.type
_entity.pdbx_description
1 polymer ?
#
loop_
_entity_poly.entity_id
_entity_poly.type
_entity_poly.pdbx_seq_one_letter_code
_entity_poly.pdbx_strand_id
1 'polypeptide(L)'
;IYRTYPHLDMAATGVRAFELLEFLIAGHKLHKAMRKIPFLFPLTSQCTDFEPCRSLYGALDAMSLRPGMSDIDFATGFPPADIAECGAAVVAYGVDMETVEAAADELYQRVLDAEADFTFEMFSADDAVLRAMDNDSDKPVVLADAQDNPGAGGTSDTTGVLESLVRNGARQAVLAILYDPEVADMAHAAGVDAILEVELGAKSGFPGVGPFRGKFAVEALGDGRFVFTGAMNLNSHAELGNMALLRVIDDDSEVRVVVGSARSQCLDLAMIRHLGIEPTEQKIVAVKSTVHFRADFDPIAAETLVVISPGANHCKLTEMEYQNLRAGVRLEPLGPVH
;
A
#
# COMPACT_ATOMS: atom_id res chain seq x y z
N ILE A 1 15.75 -10.83 -0.14
CA ILE A 1 14.69 -9.81 0.08
C ILE A 1 13.73 -9.88 -1.11
N TYR A 2 12.44 -9.52 -0.96
CA TYR A 2 11.53 -9.43 -2.12
C TYR A 2 12.06 -8.38 -3.09
N ARG A 3 12.07 -8.69 -4.39
CA ARG A 3 12.57 -7.79 -5.46
C ARG A 3 11.45 -7.04 -6.18
N THR A 4 10.21 -7.26 -5.77
CA THR A 4 9.03 -6.56 -6.29
C THR A 4 8.25 -5.91 -5.15
N TYR A 5 7.72 -4.71 -5.37
CA TYR A 5 6.72 -4.04 -4.55
C TYR A 5 5.69 -3.38 -5.48
N PRO A 6 4.47 -3.92 -5.65
CA PRO A 6 3.83 -5.01 -4.90
C PRO A 6 4.62 -6.32 -4.84
N HIS A 7 4.52 -7.06 -3.73
CA HIS A 7 5.30 -8.28 -3.52
C HIS A 7 4.72 -9.46 -4.32
N LEU A 8 5.20 -9.64 -5.55
CA LEU A 8 4.79 -10.70 -6.48
C LEU A 8 5.81 -11.85 -6.57
N ASP A 9 7.00 -11.67 -6.01
CA ASP A 9 8.14 -12.60 -6.12
C ASP A 9 8.40 -13.40 -4.84
N MET A 10 7.39 -13.61 -3.98
CA MET A 10 7.54 -14.31 -2.69
C MET A 10 8.08 -15.73 -2.85
N ALA A 11 7.53 -16.52 -3.78
CA ALA A 11 7.99 -17.89 -4.05
C ALA A 11 9.41 -17.90 -4.63
N ALA A 12 9.70 -17.03 -5.60
CA ALA A 12 11.04 -16.89 -6.17
C ALA A 12 12.08 -16.48 -5.12
N THR A 13 11.69 -15.62 -4.17
CA THR A 13 12.52 -15.24 -3.02
C THR A 13 12.78 -16.41 -2.10
N GLY A 14 11.78 -17.27 -1.87
CA GLY A 14 11.94 -18.51 -1.11
C GLY A 14 12.97 -19.45 -1.76
N VAL A 15 12.95 -19.57 -3.09
CA VAL A 15 13.95 -20.35 -3.84
C VAL A 15 15.36 -19.78 -3.64
N ARG A 16 15.56 -18.46 -3.85
CA ARG A 16 16.87 -17.81 -3.64
C ARG A 16 17.37 -18.01 -2.20
N ALA A 17 16.49 -17.88 -1.21
CA ALA A 17 16.85 -18.07 0.19
C ALA A 17 17.25 -19.53 0.50
N PHE A 18 16.56 -20.51 -0.10
CA PHE A 18 16.87 -21.92 0.08
C PHE A 18 18.23 -22.29 -0.53
N GLU A 19 18.55 -21.79 -1.72
CA GLU A 19 19.86 -22.01 -2.36
C GLU A 19 21.02 -21.50 -1.49
N LEU A 20 20.87 -20.30 -0.90
CA LEU A 20 21.86 -19.75 0.04
C LEU A 20 21.96 -20.59 1.33
N LEU A 21 20.84 -21.10 1.82
CA LEU A 21 20.81 -21.95 3.02
C LEU A 21 21.53 -23.28 2.77
N GLU A 22 21.29 -23.94 1.63
CA GLU A 22 21.98 -25.18 1.25
C GLU A 22 23.49 -24.96 1.16
N PHE A 23 23.92 -23.84 0.56
CA PHE A 23 25.32 -23.46 0.49
C PHE A 23 25.97 -23.36 1.87
N LEU A 24 25.29 -22.74 2.84
CA LEU A 24 25.78 -22.61 4.21
C LEU A 24 25.79 -23.95 4.97
N ILE A 25 24.78 -24.79 4.80
CA ILE A 25 24.68 -26.12 5.43
C ILE A 25 25.83 -27.04 4.94
N ALA A 26 26.25 -26.90 3.69
CA ALA A 26 27.40 -27.61 3.14
C ALA A 26 28.76 -27.19 3.76
N GLY A 27 28.77 -26.21 4.67
CA GLY A 27 29.95 -25.75 5.40
C GLY A 27 30.71 -24.63 4.71
N HIS A 28 30.18 -24.09 3.61
CA HIS A 28 30.75 -22.90 2.98
C HIS A 28 30.51 -21.65 3.85
N LYS A 29 31.32 -20.61 3.62
CA LYS A 29 31.23 -19.34 4.32
C LYS A 29 31.05 -18.21 3.31
N LEU A 30 30.26 -17.22 3.69
CA LEU A 30 30.04 -16.01 2.90
C LEU A 30 30.62 -14.80 3.65
N HIS A 31 31.27 -13.93 2.90
CA HIS A 31 31.52 -12.56 3.30
C HIS A 31 30.22 -11.76 3.15
N LYS A 32 30.10 -10.68 3.93
CA LYS A 32 28.92 -9.81 3.96
C LYS A 32 29.37 -8.36 3.95
N ALA A 33 28.73 -7.55 3.10
CA ALA A 33 28.77 -6.10 3.17
C ALA A 33 27.35 -5.54 3.37
N MET A 34 27.26 -4.43 4.08
CA MET A 34 26.01 -3.69 4.27
C MET A 34 26.30 -2.19 4.16
N ARG A 35 25.43 -1.45 3.47
CA ARG A 35 25.47 0.01 3.40
C ARG A 35 24.10 0.56 3.78
N LYS A 36 24.04 1.36 4.85
CA LYS A 36 22.82 2.07 5.26
C LYS A 36 22.67 3.33 4.43
N ILE A 37 21.51 3.52 3.81
CA ILE A 37 21.19 4.75 3.08
C ILE A 37 21.01 5.89 4.09
N PRO A 38 21.53 7.11 3.83
CA PRO A 38 21.47 8.22 4.76
C PRO A 38 20.15 9.00 4.72
N PHE A 39 19.09 8.47 4.09
CA PHE A 39 17.77 9.08 4.00
C PHE A 39 16.66 8.01 3.99
N LEU A 40 15.46 8.38 4.42
CA LEU A 40 14.26 7.54 4.37
C LEU A 40 13.50 7.71 3.04
N PHE A 41 12.68 6.71 2.70
CA PHE A 41 11.87 6.66 1.49
C PHE A 41 10.39 6.57 1.88
N PRO A 42 9.50 7.51 1.51
CA PRO A 42 8.08 7.31 1.75
C PRO A 42 7.59 6.05 1.01
N LEU A 43 6.69 5.27 1.62
CA LEU A 43 6.23 3.99 1.06
C LEU A 43 5.66 4.13 -0.37
N THR A 44 5.06 5.27 -0.69
CA THR A 44 4.53 5.61 -2.02
C THR A 44 5.61 5.65 -3.10
N SER A 45 6.86 5.98 -2.75
CA SER A 45 8.00 6.06 -3.67
C SER A 45 8.77 4.74 -3.84
N GLN A 46 8.35 3.66 -3.17
CA GLN A 46 9.08 2.39 -3.14
C GLN A 46 8.59 1.38 -4.20
N CYS A 47 7.58 1.73 -5.00
CA CYS A 47 7.00 0.84 -6.00
C CYS A 47 8.03 0.45 -7.08
N THR A 48 8.22 -0.85 -7.31
CA THR A 48 9.27 -1.35 -8.22
C THR A 48 8.90 -1.26 -9.70
N ASP A 49 7.65 -0.93 -10.03
CA ASP A 49 7.21 -0.73 -11.41
C ASP A 49 7.59 0.66 -11.95
N PHE A 50 7.97 1.58 -11.06
CA PHE A 50 8.30 2.96 -11.39
C PHE A 50 9.77 3.28 -11.07
N GLU A 51 10.29 4.29 -11.76
CA GLU A 51 11.61 4.82 -11.40
C GLU A 51 11.57 5.52 -10.04
N PRO A 52 12.70 5.51 -9.29
CA PRO A 52 13.98 4.89 -9.64
C PRO A 52 14.08 3.40 -9.26
N CYS A 53 13.10 2.87 -8.50
CA CYS A 53 13.12 1.48 -8.02
C CYS A 53 13.19 0.47 -9.18
N ARG A 54 12.49 0.72 -10.30
CA ARG A 54 12.54 -0.14 -11.48
C ARG A 54 13.97 -0.38 -11.97
N SER A 55 14.75 0.69 -12.16
CA SER A 55 16.15 0.57 -12.59
C SER A 55 17.06 -0.03 -11.51
N LEU A 56 16.86 0.34 -10.24
CA LEU A 56 17.67 -0.17 -9.13
C LEU A 56 17.48 -1.69 -8.93
N TYR A 57 16.24 -2.16 -8.91
CA TYR A 57 15.94 -3.59 -8.78
C TYR A 57 16.27 -4.37 -10.06
N GLY A 58 16.08 -3.76 -11.24
CA GLY A 58 16.45 -4.36 -12.53
C GLY A 58 17.95 -4.63 -12.69
N ALA A 59 18.81 -3.99 -11.90
CA ALA A 59 20.26 -4.25 -11.89
C ALA A 59 20.67 -5.45 -11.01
N LEU A 60 19.84 -5.87 -10.05
CA LEU A 60 20.23 -6.81 -9.00
C LEU A 60 20.66 -8.18 -9.55
N ASP A 61 19.92 -8.74 -10.50
CA ASP A 61 20.22 -10.06 -11.07
C ASP A 61 21.59 -10.07 -11.78
N ALA A 62 21.90 -9.03 -12.55
CA ALA A 62 23.19 -8.92 -13.21
C ALA A 62 24.35 -8.74 -12.20
N MET A 63 24.09 -8.07 -11.08
CA MET A 63 25.08 -7.90 -10.01
C MET A 63 25.29 -9.18 -9.21
N SER A 64 24.24 -9.95 -8.93
CA SER A 64 24.31 -11.19 -8.17
C SER A 64 25.02 -12.32 -8.93
N LEU A 65 24.99 -12.29 -10.27
CA LEU A 65 25.66 -13.27 -11.14
C LEU A 65 27.16 -13.03 -11.36
N ARG A 66 27.74 -11.97 -10.78
CA ARG A 66 29.17 -11.67 -10.95
C ARG A 66 30.04 -12.74 -10.28
N PRO A 67 31.20 -13.11 -10.85
CA PRO A 67 32.11 -14.07 -10.22
C PRO A 67 32.48 -13.63 -8.79
N GLY A 68 32.30 -14.51 -7.81
CA GLY A 68 32.56 -14.23 -6.39
C GLY A 68 31.35 -13.74 -5.60
N MET A 69 30.25 -13.35 -6.26
CA MET A 69 28.98 -13.01 -5.62
C MET A 69 28.11 -14.23 -5.36
N SER A 70 27.27 -14.14 -4.33
CA SER A 70 26.19 -15.08 -4.07
C SER A 70 24.84 -14.39 -4.08
N ASP A 71 24.73 -13.20 -3.50
CA ASP A 71 23.51 -12.40 -3.58
C ASP A 71 23.79 -10.92 -3.31
N ILE A 72 22.94 -10.05 -3.84
CA ILE A 72 22.91 -8.62 -3.52
C ILE A 72 21.47 -8.13 -3.62
N ASP A 73 21.05 -7.33 -2.65
CA ASP A 73 19.69 -6.82 -2.57
C ASP A 73 19.67 -5.39 -2.02
N PHE A 74 18.58 -4.69 -2.33
CA PHE A 74 18.23 -3.40 -1.77
C PHE A 74 16.97 -3.57 -0.91
N ALA A 75 17.05 -3.28 0.38
CA ALA A 75 15.90 -3.20 1.27
C ALA A 75 15.53 -1.72 1.43
N THR A 76 14.39 -1.28 0.91
CA THR A 76 13.92 0.12 0.99
C THR A 76 13.50 0.56 2.41
N GLY A 77 13.35 -0.40 3.32
CA GLY A 77 13.00 -0.16 4.72
C GLY A 77 11.51 0.10 4.94
N PHE A 78 11.13 0.26 6.21
CA PHE A 78 9.75 0.53 6.61
C PHE A 78 9.70 1.81 7.48
N PRO A 79 9.51 2.99 6.88
CA PRO A 79 9.54 4.27 7.59
C PRO A 79 8.61 4.37 8.79
N PRO A 80 7.40 3.76 8.80
CA PRO A 80 6.53 3.85 9.98
C PRO A 80 7.10 3.23 11.27
N ALA A 81 8.20 2.47 11.20
CA ALA A 81 8.88 1.95 12.39
C ALA A 81 9.88 2.95 12.97
N ASP A 82 9.57 3.52 14.15
CA ASP A 82 10.51 4.35 14.91
C ASP A 82 11.50 3.49 15.71
N ILE A 83 12.52 2.97 15.02
CA ILE A 83 13.61 2.16 15.58
C ILE A 83 14.95 2.59 15.00
N ALA A 84 16.06 2.29 15.69
CA ALA A 84 17.42 2.65 15.27
C ALA A 84 17.80 2.11 13.88
N GLU A 85 17.29 0.94 13.53
CA GLU A 85 17.56 0.28 12.26
C GLU A 85 16.74 0.83 11.09
N CYS A 86 15.77 1.73 11.34
CA CYS A 86 14.88 2.26 10.30
C CYS A 86 15.66 2.92 9.16
N GLY A 87 15.09 2.79 7.95
CA GLY A 87 15.68 3.24 6.70
C GLY A 87 16.29 2.12 5.86
N ALA A 88 16.60 2.47 4.62
CA ALA A 88 17.00 1.50 3.63
C ALA A 88 18.44 1.01 3.82
N ALA A 89 18.73 -0.15 3.23
CA ALA A 89 20.06 -0.72 3.20
C ALA A 89 20.30 -1.50 1.91
N VAL A 90 21.53 -1.40 1.41
CA VAL A 90 22.11 -2.38 0.50
C VAL A 90 22.73 -3.50 1.33
N VAL A 91 22.48 -4.75 0.94
CA VAL A 91 23.11 -5.94 1.54
C VAL A 91 23.70 -6.79 0.42
N ALA A 92 24.93 -7.27 0.62
CA ALA A 92 25.65 -8.07 -0.35
C ALA A 92 26.34 -9.25 0.34
N TYR A 93 26.33 -10.41 -0.31
CA TYR A 93 26.95 -11.65 0.13
C TYR A 93 27.70 -12.33 -1.01
N GLY A 94 28.80 -12.99 -0.68
CA GLY A 94 29.63 -13.68 -1.66
C GLY A 94 30.79 -14.42 -1.03
N VAL A 95 31.53 -15.17 -1.85
CA VAL A 95 32.71 -15.93 -1.41
C VAL A 95 34.00 -15.13 -1.51
N ASP A 96 33.98 -14.00 -2.22
CA ASP A 96 35.10 -13.10 -2.37
C ASP A 96 34.80 -11.74 -1.72
N MET A 97 35.61 -11.37 -0.72
CA MET A 97 35.37 -10.17 0.08
C MET A 97 35.47 -8.88 -0.74
N GLU A 98 36.46 -8.77 -1.64
CA GLU A 98 36.70 -7.57 -2.43
C GLU A 98 35.55 -7.31 -3.41
N THR A 99 35.08 -8.37 -4.07
CA THR A 99 33.91 -8.31 -4.97
C THR A 99 32.64 -7.91 -4.21
N VAL A 100 32.42 -8.46 -3.01
CA VAL A 100 31.24 -8.15 -2.17
C VAL A 100 31.21 -6.69 -1.75
N GLU A 101 32.34 -6.15 -1.27
CA GLU A 101 32.43 -4.74 -0.87
C GLU A 101 32.24 -3.81 -2.09
N ALA A 102 32.87 -4.11 -3.22
CA ALA A 102 32.75 -3.32 -4.44
C ALA A 102 31.31 -3.30 -4.99
N ALA A 103 30.62 -4.45 -4.97
CA ALA A 103 29.22 -4.53 -5.42
C ALA A 103 28.28 -3.76 -4.48
N ALA A 104 28.52 -3.81 -3.16
CA ALA A 104 27.75 -3.04 -2.20
C ALA A 104 27.96 -1.53 -2.37
N ASP A 105 29.20 -1.07 -2.62
CA ASP A 105 29.51 0.33 -2.89
C ASP A 105 28.88 0.82 -4.20
N GLU A 106 28.91 -0.01 -5.25
CA GLU A 106 28.28 0.34 -6.53
C GLU A 106 26.76 0.52 -6.39
N LEU A 107 26.06 -0.42 -5.77
CA LEU A 107 24.61 -0.30 -5.61
C LEU A 107 24.25 0.84 -4.64
N TYR A 108 25.03 1.03 -3.58
CA TYR A 108 24.88 2.18 -2.68
C TYR A 108 24.99 3.50 -3.44
N GLN A 109 26.01 3.65 -4.28
CA GLN A 109 26.18 4.87 -5.07
C GLN A 109 25.04 5.08 -6.07
N ARG A 110 24.56 4.02 -6.73
CA ARG A 110 23.37 4.10 -7.62
C ARG A 110 22.13 4.62 -6.88
N VAL A 111 21.93 4.19 -5.64
CA VAL A 111 20.81 4.68 -4.81
C VAL A 111 21.00 6.15 -4.45
N LEU A 112 22.22 6.59 -4.13
CA LEU A 112 22.51 8.00 -3.86
C LEU A 112 22.33 8.88 -5.11
N ASP A 113 22.79 8.41 -6.26
CA ASP A 113 22.67 9.14 -7.53
C ASP A 113 21.20 9.33 -7.93
N ALA A 114 20.33 8.38 -7.54
CA ALA A 114 18.89 8.43 -7.75
C ALA A 114 18.12 9.18 -6.66
N GLU A 115 18.78 9.75 -5.64
CA GLU A 115 18.11 10.36 -4.47
C GLU A 115 17.02 11.37 -4.87
N ALA A 116 17.31 12.23 -5.85
CA ALA A 116 16.38 13.26 -6.31
C ALA A 116 15.13 12.71 -7.03
N ASP A 117 15.19 11.46 -7.52
CA ASP A 117 14.12 10.86 -8.31
C ASP A 117 13.08 10.13 -7.44
N PHE A 118 13.35 9.92 -6.15
CA PHE A 118 12.41 9.35 -5.19
C PHE A 118 11.31 10.34 -4.79
N THR A 119 10.50 10.73 -5.77
CA THR A 119 9.36 11.63 -5.63
C THR A 119 8.08 10.95 -6.07
N PHE A 120 6.94 11.39 -5.56
CA PHE A 120 5.64 10.87 -5.95
C PHE A 120 4.59 11.98 -5.99
N GLU A 121 3.78 12.03 -7.04
CA GLU A 121 2.69 13.01 -7.15
C GLU A 121 1.54 12.63 -6.21
N MET A 122 1.14 13.59 -5.38
CA MET A 122 0.16 13.38 -4.32
C MET A 122 -0.94 14.42 -4.45
N PHE A 123 -2.19 13.97 -4.32
CA PHE A 123 -3.37 14.80 -4.44
C PHE A 123 -4.07 14.93 -3.08
N SER A 124 -4.70 16.08 -2.83
CA SER A 124 -5.72 16.14 -1.78
C SER A 124 -6.90 15.25 -2.14
N ALA A 125 -7.73 14.87 -1.17
CA ALA A 125 -8.93 14.07 -1.45
C ALA A 125 -9.83 14.76 -2.49
N ASP A 126 -10.08 16.07 -2.35
CA ASP A 126 -10.93 16.80 -3.29
C ASP A 126 -10.31 16.91 -4.68
N ASP A 127 -9.02 17.24 -4.79
CA ASP A 127 -8.37 17.35 -6.10
C ASP A 127 -8.38 16.00 -6.84
N ALA A 128 -8.19 14.90 -6.11
CA ALA A 128 -8.21 13.56 -6.68
C ALA A 128 -9.61 13.16 -7.14
N VAL A 129 -10.65 13.44 -6.35
CA VAL A 129 -12.04 13.17 -6.70
C VAL A 129 -12.48 14.00 -7.91
N LEU A 130 -12.16 15.29 -7.93
CA LEU A 130 -12.49 16.17 -9.06
C LEU A 130 -11.78 15.69 -10.34
N ARG A 131 -10.49 15.35 -10.27
CA ARG A 131 -9.76 14.78 -11.41
C ARG A 131 -10.36 13.45 -11.88
N ALA A 132 -10.77 12.59 -10.96
CA ALA A 132 -11.41 11.33 -11.29
C ALA A 132 -12.78 11.52 -11.95
N MET A 133 -13.54 12.56 -11.57
CA MET A 133 -14.83 12.90 -12.17
C MET A 133 -14.68 13.48 -13.59
N ASP A 134 -13.56 14.11 -13.90
CA ASP A 134 -13.24 14.63 -15.24
C ASP A 134 -12.80 13.53 -16.23
N ASN A 135 -12.63 12.28 -15.77
CA ASN A 135 -12.26 11.15 -16.63
C ASN A 135 -13.38 10.77 -17.61
N ASP A 136 -13.08 10.86 -18.91
CA ASP A 136 -13.98 10.50 -20.02
C ASP A 136 -13.79 9.07 -20.53
N SER A 137 -12.85 8.31 -19.95
CA SER A 137 -12.60 6.91 -20.29
C SER A 137 -13.72 5.97 -19.82
N ASP A 138 -13.79 4.81 -20.48
CA ASP A 138 -14.63 3.67 -20.06
C ASP A 138 -14.02 2.91 -18.87
N LYS A 139 -12.76 3.19 -18.50
CA LYS A 139 -12.08 2.58 -17.36
C LYS A 139 -12.21 3.44 -16.09
N PRO A 140 -12.26 2.84 -14.88
CA PRO A 140 -12.28 3.56 -13.61
C PRO A 140 -10.99 4.36 -13.36
N VAL A 141 -11.10 5.43 -12.58
CA VAL A 141 -9.95 6.02 -11.89
C VAL A 141 -9.84 5.41 -10.50
N VAL A 142 -8.63 4.98 -10.14
CA VAL A 142 -8.35 4.41 -8.81
C VAL A 142 -7.78 5.49 -7.90
N LEU A 143 -8.39 5.66 -6.72
CA LEU A 143 -7.93 6.60 -5.69
C LEU A 143 -7.29 5.82 -4.54
N ALA A 144 -5.98 5.93 -4.36
CA ALA A 144 -5.28 5.24 -3.29
C ALA A 144 -5.14 6.14 -2.05
N ASP A 145 -5.94 5.88 -1.01
CA ASP A 145 -5.80 6.51 0.30
C ASP A 145 -4.54 5.96 0.99
N ALA A 146 -3.40 6.58 0.70
CA ALA A 146 -2.10 6.05 1.07
C ALA A 146 -1.83 6.15 2.58
N GLN A 147 -2.45 7.11 3.26
CA GLN A 147 -2.21 7.36 4.69
C GLN A 147 -3.10 6.53 5.62
N ASP A 148 -4.17 5.92 5.09
CA ASP A 148 -4.99 4.98 5.84
C ASP A 148 -4.90 3.56 5.28
N ASN A 149 -3.67 3.07 5.13
CA ASN A 149 -3.38 1.71 4.69
C ASN A 149 -3.06 0.79 5.89
N PRO A 150 -3.92 -0.20 6.23
CA PRO A 150 -3.63 -1.17 7.29
C PRO A 150 -2.36 -2.00 7.10
N GLY A 151 -1.96 -2.25 5.86
CA GLY A 151 -0.71 -2.95 5.55
C GLY A 151 0.53 -2.18 6.01
N ALA A 152 0.39 -0.87 6.24
CA ALA A 152 1.42 0.02 6.78
C ALA A 152 1.12 0.50 8.21
N GLY A 153 0.13 -0.10 8.89
CA GLY A 153 -0.27 0.29 10.25
C GLY A 153 -1.44 1.28 10.34
N GLY A 154 -2.06 1.63 9.20
CA GLY A 154 -3.30 2.42 9.14
C GLY A 154 -4.48 1.75 9.86
N THR A 155 -5.49 2.54 10.19
CA THR A 155 -6.66 2.08 10.95
C THR A 155 -7.77 1.53 10.04
N SER A 156 -7.72 1.85 8.75
CA SER A 156 -8.73 1.60 7.71
C SER A 156 -10.07 2.27 7.94
N ASP A 157 -10.19 3.15 8.93
CA ASP A 157 -11.47 3.73 9.33
C ASP A 157 -11.53 5.24 9.14
N THR A 158 -10.53 5.87 8.52
CA THR A 158 -10.60 7.31 8.24
C THR A 158 -11.61 7.60 7.12
N THR A 159 -12.31 8.73 7.23
CA THR A 159 -13.48 9.05 6.39
C THR A 159 -13.20 10.10 5.32
N GLY A 160 -12.01 10.73 5.31
CA GLY A 160 -11.77 11.92 4.48
C GLY A 160 -12.00 11.70 2.98
N VAL A 161 -11.65 10.51 2.45
CA VAL A 161 -11.95 10.17 1.03
C VAL A 161 -13.44 9.94 0.81
N LEU A 162 -14.15 9.30 1.75
CA LEU A 162 -15.61 9.13 1.68
C LEU A 162 -16.32 10.50 1.68
N GLU A 163 -15.95 11.37 2.61
CA GLU A 163 -16.50 12.73 2.71
C GLU A 163 -16.30 13.52 1.42
N SER A 164 -15.11 13.40 0.80
CA SER A 164 -14.80 14.07 -0.46
C SER A 164 -15.61 13.52 -1.64
N LEU A 165 -15.76 12.19 -1.75
CA LEU A 165 -16.59 11.56 -2.80
C LEU A 165 -18.04 12.05 -2.73
N VAL A 166 -18.62 12.03 -1.53
CA VAL A 166 -20.01 12.46 -1.27
C VAL A 166 -20.16 13.96 -1.55
N ARG A 167 -19.31 14.80 -0.94
CA ARG A 167 -19.40 16.27 -1.05
C ARG A 167 -19.27 16.79 -2.49
N ASN A 168 -18.44 16.15 -3.32
CA ASN A 168 -18.28 16.53 -4.72
C ASN A 168 -19.35 15.90 -5.63
N GLY A 169 -20.27 15.08 -5.09
CA GLY A 169 -21.34 14.45 -5.85
C GLY A 169 -20.85 13.35 -6.80
N ALA A 170 -19.83 12.59 -6.40
CA ALA A 170 -19.29 11.51 -7.20
C ALA A 170 -20.37 10.48 -7.57
N ARG A 171 -20.30 9.98 -8.80
CA ARG A 171 -21.24 8.99 -9.33
C ARG A 171 -20.53 7.67 -9.62
N GLN A 172 -21.25 6.55 -9.51
CA GLN A 172 -20.71 5.20 -9.68
C GLN A 172 -19.36 5.00 -8.96
N ALA A 173 -19.28 5.41 -7.70
CA ALA A 173 -18.05 5.38 -6.91
C ALA A 173 -18.13 4.32 -5.80
N VAL A 174 -17.02 3.63 -5.53
CA VAL A 174 -16.91 2.69 -4.42
C VAL A 174 -15.65 2.94 -3.60
N LEU A 175 -15.77 3.02 -2.27
CA LEU A 175 -14.65 3.01 -1.33
C LEU A 175 -14.49 1.63 -0.70
N ALA A 176 -13.29 1.06 -0.70
CA ALA A 176 -12.99 -0.24 -0.12
C ALA A 176 -11.61 -0.29 0.60
N ILE A 177 -11.44 -0.94 1.75
CA ILE A 177 -12.47 -1.34 2.72
C ILE A 177 -12.39 -0.35 3.89
N LEU A 178 -13.54 0.18 4.30
CA LEU A 178 -13.65 0.94 5.53
C LEU A 178 -13.87 -0.03 6.70
N TYR A 179 -12.98 0.00 7.69
CA TYR A 179 -13.07 -0.86 8.88
C TYR A 179 -14.08 -0.29 9.87
N ASP A 180 -15.20 -0.99 10.02
CA ASP A 180 -16.23 -0.66 11.00
C ASP A 180 -17.04 -1.93 11.36
N PRO A 181 -16.54 -2.75 12.30
CA PRO A 181 -17.19 -4.02 12.65
C PRO A 181 -18.59 -3.84 13.22
N GLU A 182 -18.82 -2.76 13.96
CA GLU A 182 -20.13 -2.48 14.55
C GLU A 182 -21.16 -2.13 13.48
N VAL A 183 -20.82 -1.29 12.50
CA VAL A 183 -21.76 -0.98 11.40
C VAL A 183 -21.98 -2.19 10.49
N ALA A 184 -20.93 -2.99 10.23
CA ALA A 184 -21.10 -4.25 9.51
C ALA A 184 -22.09 -5.20 10.23
N ASP A 185 -21.97 -5.36 11.55
CA ASP A 185 -22.90 -6.18 12.33
C ASP A 185 -24.32 -5.62 12.35
N MET A 186 -24.47 -4.28 12.44
CA MET A 186 -25.77 -3.61 12.32
C MET A 186 -26.43 -3.85 10.97
N ALA A 187 -25.66 -3.81 9.87
CA ALA A 187 -26.16 -4.11 8.53
C ALA A 187 -26.60 -5.56 8.38
N HIS A 188 -25.85 -6.51 8.95
CA HIS A 188 -26.24 -7.92 8.99
C HIS A 188 -27.52 -8.14 9.80
N ALA A 189 -27.67 -7.46 10.95
CA ALA A 189 -28.86 -7.56 11.78
C ALA A 189 -30.12 -6.96 11.10
N ALA A 190 -29.95 -5.87 10.34
CA ALA A 190 -31.04 -5.19 9.65
C ALA A 190 -31.45 -5.89 8.34
N GLY A 191 -30.49 -6.47 7.62
CA GLY A 191 -30.70 -7.15 6.34
C GLY A 191 -30.55 -6.26 5.12
N VAL A 192 -30.48 -6.89 3.94
CA VAL A 192 -30.51 -6.21 2.64
C VAL A 192 -31.80 -5.40 2.48
N ASP A 193 -31.73 -4.27 1.77
CA ASP A 193 -32.79 -3.27 1.57
C ASP A 193 -33.14 -2.45 2.83
N ALA A 194 -32.53 -2.73 3.97
CA ALA A 194 -32.70 -1.89 5.16
C ALA A 194 -32.02 -0.52 4.99
N ILE A 195 -32.55 0.47 5.70
CA ILE A 195 -31.95 1.80 5.82
C ILE A 195 -31.37 1.93 7.23
N LEU A 196 -30.08 2.26 7.30
CA LEU A 196 -29.35 2.56 8.53
C LEU A 196 -29.10 4.05 8.62
N GLU A 197 -29.30 4.64 9.80
CA GLU A 197 -28.84 5.99 10.12
C GLU A 197 -27.73 5.85 11.16
N VAL A 198 -26.48 6.01 10.73
CA VAL A 198 -25.29 5.62 11.52
C VAL A 198 -24.14 6.62 11.35
N GLU A 199 -23.22 6.56 12.31
CA GLU A 199 -21.90 7.18 12.26
C GLU A 199 -20.89 6.13 11.75
N LEU A 200 -20.44 6.26 10.51
CA LEU A 200 -19.54 5.30 9.86
C LEU A 200 -18.07 5.71 10.01
N GLY A 201 -17.23 4.78 10.46
CA GLY A 201 -15.78 4.99 10.57
C GLY A 201 -15.35 5.87 11.75
N ALA A 202 -14.07 6.25 11.76
CA ALA A 202 -13.37 7.07 12.76
C ALA A 202 -13.48 6.58 14.21
N LYS A 203 -13.67 5.27 14.41
CA LYS A 203 -13.81 4.62 15.73
C LYS A 203 -12.46 4.44 16.43
N SER A 204 -11.38 4.48 15.68
CA SER A 204 -9.99 4.47 16.18
C SER A 204 -9.61 5.76 16.92
N GLY A 205 -10.36 6.85 16.70
CA GLY A 205 -10.07 8.15 17.32
C GLY A 205 -8.85 8.86 16.73
N PHE A 206 -8.52 8.64 15.44
CA PHE A 206 -7.43 9.35 14.79
C PHE A 206 -7.64 10.87 14.83
N PRO A 207 -6.66 11.68 15.29
CA PRO A 207 -6.84 13.13 15.44
C PRO A 207 -7.27 13.82 14.15
N GLY A 208 -8.28 14.69 14.25
CA GLY A 208 -8.77 15.49 13.13
C GLY A 208 -9.68 14.74 12.15
N VAL A 209 -10.01 13.47 12.40
CA VAL A 209 -10.94 12.67 11.60
C VAL A 209 -12.18 12.35 12.43
N GLY A 210 -13.36 12.65 11.90
CA GLY A 210 -14.65 12.36 12.54
C GLY A 210 -15.42 11.29 11.77
N PRO A 211 -16.44 10.67 12.37
CA PRO A 211 -17.24 9.68 11.66
C PRO A 211 -18.10 10.35 10.59
N PHE A 212 -18.34 9.63 9.49
CA PHE A 212 -19.27 10.06 8.46
C PHE A 212 -20.70 9.77 8.95
N ARG A 213 -21.47 10.82 9.21
CA ARG A 213 -22.87 10.71 9.65
C ARG A 213 -23.78 10.72 8.44
N GLY A 214 -24.55 9.65 8.25
CA GLY A 214 -25.44 9.60 7.11
C GLY A 214 -26.48 8.50 7.16
N LYS A 215 -27.34 8.52 6.13
CA LYS A 215 -28.28 7.43 5.87
C LYS A 215 -27.71 6.52 4.80
N PHE A 216 -27.79 5.22 5.04
CA PHE A 216 -27.23 4.20 4.18
C PHE A 216 -28.28 3.15 3.83
N ALA A 217 -28.41 2.82 2.56
CA ALA A 217 -29.11 1.61 2.13
C ALA A 217 -28.14 0.42 2.16
N VAL A 218 -28.56 -0.70 2.77
CA VAL A 218 -27.80 -1.96 2.74
C VAL A 218 -28.08 -2.66 1.41
N GLU A 219 -27.11 -2.64 0.49
CA GLU A 219 -27.27 -3.23 -0.85
C GLU A 219 -26.84 -4.69 -0.91
N ALA A 220 -25.83 -5.08 -0.12
CA ALA A 220 -25.34 -6.45 -0.07
C ALA A 220 -24.70 -6.76 1.28
N LEU A 221 -24.71 -8.04 1.65
CA LEU A 221 -24.06 -8.57 2.83
C LEU A 221 -23.15 -9.73 2.40
N GLY A 222 -21.97 -9.82 3.01
CA GLY A 222 -21.00 -10.89 2.79
C GLY A 222 -20.42 -11.39 4.10
N ASP A 223 -19.94 -12.63 4.11
CA ASP A 223 -19.30 -13.27 5.27
C ASP A 223 -17.77 -13.07 5.32
N GLY A 224 -17.24 -12.26 4.40
CA GLY A 224 -15.81 -12.00 4.24
C GLY A 224 -14.96 -13.21 3.85
N ARG A 225 -15.56 -14.31 3.37
CA ARG A 225 -14.87 -15.53 2.95
C ARG A 225 -14.89 -15.69 1.44
N PHE A 226 -13.75 -15.45 0.82
CA PHE A 226 -13.55 -15.59 -0.63
C PHE A 226 -12.10 -15.97 -0.92
N VAL A 227 -11.82 -16.28 -2.18
CA VAL A 227 -10.47 -16.56 -2.67
C VAL A 227 -9.93 -15.31 -3.35
N PHE A 228 -8.73 -14.90 -2.97
CA PHE A 228 -8.02 -13.81 -3.63
C PHE A 228 -7.68 -14.17 -5.08
N THR A 229 -7.90 -13.21 -5.99
CA THR A 229 -7.75 -13.41 -7.44
C THR A 229 -6.54 -12.70 -8.03
N GLY A 230 -6.07 -11.66 -7.36
CA GLY A 230 -4.89 -10.88 -7.72
C GLY A 230 -3.59 -11.60 -7.40
N ALA A 231 -2.54 -11.23 -8.14
CA ALA A 231 -1.26 -11.94 -8.13
C ALA A 231 -0.59 -12.00 -6.75
N MET A 232 -0.78 -10.97 -5.90
CA MET A 232 -0.10 -10.88 -4.60
C MET A 232 -0.53 -11.98 -3.63
N ASN A 233 -1.83 -12.26 -3.52
CA ASN A 233 -2.37 -13.29 -2.62
C ASN A 233 -3.07 -14.42 -3.37
N LEU A 234 -2.73 -14.63 -4.65
CA LEU A 234 -3.41 -15.54 -5.55
C LEU A 234 -3.70 -16.90 -4.89
N ASN A 235 -4.97 -17.33 -4.95
CA ASN A 235 -5.48 -18.57 -4.36
C ASN A 235 -5.45 -18.66 -2.83
N SER A 236 -5.03 -17.61 -2.12
CA SER A 236 -5.15 -17.55 -0.66
C SER A 236 -6.60 -17.27 -0.26
N HIS A 237 -7.00 -17.78 0.91
CA HIS A 237 -8.34 -17.58 1.44
C HIS A 237 -8.39 -16.31 2.30
N ALA A 238 -9.34 -15.44 1.99
CA ALA A 238 -9.66 -14.27 2.79
C ALA A 238 -10.60 -14.67 3.96
N GLU A 239 -10.38 -14.05 5.11
CA GLU A 239 -11.29 -14.10 6.26
C GLU A 239 -11.45 -12.68 6.83
N LEU A 240 -12.43 -11.94 6.30
CA LEU A 240 -12.64 -10.53 6.66
C LEU A 240 -13.81 -10.27 7.62
N GLY A 241 -14.42 -11.34 8.13
CA GLY A 241 -15.60 -11.26 8.98
C GLY A 241 -16.82 -10.72 8.23
N ASN A 242 -17.83 -10.26 8.97
CA ASN A 242 -19.00 -9.65 8.37
C ASN A 242 -18.60 -8.46 7.50
N MET A 243 -19.12 -8.44 6.27
CA MET A 243 -18.95 -7.35 5.33
C MET A 243 -20.32 -6.86 4.87
N ALA A 244 -20.41 -5.58 4.58
CA ALA A 244 -21.62 -4.96 4.06
C ALA A 244 -21.28 -3.94 2.96
N LEU A 245 -22.12 -3.90 1.93
CA LEU A 245 -22.11 -2.84 0.94
C LEU A 245 -23.17 -1.82 1.31
N LEU A 246 -22.72 -0.62 1.65
CA LEU A 246 -23.60 0.48 2.04
C LEU A 246 -23.60 1.56 0.96
N ARG A 247 -24.78 1.96 0.49
CA ARG A 247 -24.92 3.11 -0.41
C ARG A 247 -25.40 4.32 0.38
N VAL A 248 -24.72 5.45 0.23
CA VAL A 248 -25.15 6.74 0.78
C VAL A 248 -26.45 7.18 0.12
N ILE A 249 -27.45 7.61 0.90
CA ILE A 249 -28.80 8.00 0.41
C ILE A 249 -29.31 9.33 0.97
N ASP A 250 -28.46 10.10 1.65
CA ASP A 250 -28.79 11.44 2.15
C ASP A 250 -28.56 12.57 1.13
N ASP A 251 -27.96 12.25 -0.02
CA ASP A 251 -27.72 13.16 -1.12
C ASP A 251 -27.99 12.50 -2.51
N ASP A 252 -27.63 13.23 -3.57
CA ASP A 252 -27.72 12.77 -4.96
C ASP A 252 -26.41 12.14 -5.47
N SER A 253 -25.47 11.76 -4.59
CA SER A 253 -24.27 11.01 -5.00
C SER A 253 -24.64 9.54 -5.29
N GLU A 254 -23.76 8.82 -5.99
CA GLU A 254 -23.85 7.36 -6.10
C GLU A 254 -22.59 6.73 -5.51
N VAL A 255 -22.35 7.04 -4.23
CA VAL A 255 -21.22 6.54 -3.47
C VAL A 255 -21.62 5.31 -2.68
N ARG A 256 -20.83 4.24 -2.86
CA ARG A 256 -20.90 3.00 -2.09
C ARG A 256 -19.68 2.86 -1.22
N VAL A 257 -19.84 2.20 -0.08
CA VAL A 257 -18.76 1.87 0.84
C VAL A 257 -18.81 0.39 1.14
N VAL A 258 -17.71 -0.30 0.88
CA VAL A 258 -17.45 -1.65 1.37
C VAL A 258 -16.98 -1.53 2.81
N VAL A 259 -17.81 -1.97 3.75
CA VAL A 259 -17.53 -1.99 5.18
C VAL A 259 -17.14 -3.40 5.59
N GLY A 260 -16.09 -3.55 6.40
CA GLY A 260 -15.63 -4.85 6.88
C GLY A 260 -15.36 -4.90 8.39
N SER A 261 -15.55 -6.07 8.99
CA SER A 261 -15.30 -6.33 10.42
C SER A 261 -13.86 -6.75 10.75
N ALA A 262 -13.03 -7.02 9.74
CA ALA A 262 -11.59 -7.23 9.91
C ALA A 262 -10.81 -6.10 9.24
N ARG A 263 -9.82 -5.58 9.94
CA ARG A 263 -8.95 -4.52 9.41
C ARG A 263 -8.02 -5.09 8.34
N SER A 264 -8.19 -4.65 7.09
CA SER A 264 -7.42 -5.15 5.95
C SER A 264 -7.20 -4.07 4.91
N GLN A 265 -6.02 -4.02 4.32
CA GLN A 265 -5.77 -3.20 3.14
C GLN A 265 -6.54 -3.76 1.94
N CYS A 266 -7.10 -2.89 1.10
CA CYS A 266 -7.73 -3.34 -0.14
C CYS A 266 -6.67 -3.65 -1.19
N LEU A 267 -6.28 -4.92 -1.32
CA LEU A 267 -5.20 -5.37 -2.20
C LEU A 267 -5.68 -6.17 -3.42
N ASP A 268 -6.96 -6.53 -3.48
CA ASP A 268 -7.51 -7.44 -4.48
C ASP A 268 -8.94 -7.04 -4.89
N LEU A 269 -9.24 -7.16 -6.18
CA LEU A 269 -10.57 -6.89 -6.73
C LEU A 269 -11.63 -7.84 -6.15
N ALA A 270 -11.25 -9.06 -5.75
CA ALA A 270 -12.14 -10.02 -5.10
C ALA A 270 -12.79 -9.47 -3.82
N MET A 271 -12.12 -8.53 -3.13
CA MET A 271 -12.64 -7.89 -1.92
C MET A 271 -13.89 -7.05 -2.19
N ILE A 272 -13.96 -6.43 -3.37
CA ILE A 272 -15.11 -5.65 -3.83
C ILE A 272 -16.15 -6.56 -4.48
N ARG A 273 -15.70 -7.50 -5.33
CA ARG A 273 -16.57 -8.48 -6.02
C ARG A 273 -17.33 -9.41 -5.07
N HIS A 274 -16.79 -9.67 -3.87
CA HIS A 274 -17.47 -10.45 -2.82
C HIS A 274 -18.86 -9.89 -2.48
N LEU A 275 -19.07 -8.59 -2.63
CA LEU A 275 -20.34 -7.91 -2.38
C LEU A 275 -21.11 -7.59 -3.69
N GLY A 276 -20.74 -8.20 -4.80
CA GLY A 276 -21.44 -8.09 -6.08
C GLY A 276 -21.13 -6.83 -6.90
N ILE A 277 -20.15 -6.02 -6.51
CA ILE A 277 -19.70 -4.87 -7.31
C ILE A 277 -18.57 -5.32 -8.24
N GLU A 278 -18.72 -5.06 -9.54
CA GLU A 278 -17.64 -5.21 -10.52
C GLU A 278 -16.84 -3.89 -10.59
N PRO A 279 -15.56 -3.86 -10.17
CA PRO A 279 -14.76 -2.65 -10.17
C PRO A 279 -14.58 -2.01 -11.55
N THR A 280 -14.56 -2.81 -12.63
CA THR A 280 -14.43 -2.28 -14.00
C THR A 280 -15.67 -1.55 -14.49
N GLU A 281 -16.81 -1.69 -13.80
CA GLU A 281 -18.06 -0.99 -14.13
C GLU A 281 -18.24 0.31 -13.33
N GLN A 282 -17.30 0.63 -12.43
CA GLN A 282 -17.31 1.86 -11.64
C GLN A 282 -16.59 2.99 -12.39
N LYS A 283 -16.93 4.24 -12.05
CA LYS A 283 -16.18 5.41 -12.50
C LYS A 283 -15.01 5.72 -11.58
N ILE A 284 -15.20 5.50 -10.28
CA ILE A 284 -14.18 5.76 -9.26
C ILE A 284 -14.09 4.56 -8.31
N VAL A 285 -12.88 4.07 -8.09
CA VAL A 285 -12.59 3.01 -7.11
C VAL A 285 -11.58 3.55 -6.12
N ALA A 286 -12.04 3.92 -4.92
CA ALA A 286 -11.17 4.35 -3.84
C ALA A 286 -10.74 3.15 -2.99
N VAL A 287 -9.44 3.02 -2.76
CA VAL A 287 -8.84 1.92 -2.00
C VAL A 287 -8.02 2.43 -0.82
N LYS A 288 -8.14 1.75 0.31
CA LYS A 288 -7.29 1.93 1.49
C LYS A 288 -6.04 1.07 1.36
N SER A 289 -5.05 1.57 0.62
CA SER A 289 -3.78 0.91 0.34
C SER A 289 -2.75 1.90 -0.21
N THR A 290 -1.45 1.58 -0.10
CA THR A 290 -0.36 2.44 -0.58
C THR A 290 0.22 2.00 -1.93
N VAL A 291 0.57 0.72 -2.07
CA VAL A 291 1.19 0.18 -3.31
C VAL A 291 0.64 -1.19 -3.66
N HIS A 292 0.42 -2.09 -2.69
CA HIS A 292 0.02 -3.49 -2.94
C HIS A 292 -1.16 -3.68 -3.90
N PHE A 293 -2.17 -2.80 -3.81
CA PHE A 293 -3.35 -2.83 -4.68
C PHE A 293 -2.99 -2.73 -6.18
N ARG A 294 -1.91 -2.04 -6.53
CA ARG A 294 -1.55 -1.75 -7.93
C ARG A 294 -1.49 -2.98 -8.81
N ALA A 295 -1.01 -4.10 -8.28
CA ALA A 295 -0.88 -5.35 -9.02
C ALA A 295 -2.21 -5.85 -9.62
N ASP A 296 -3.33 -5.57 -8.96
CA ASP A 296 -4.66 -6.03 -9.38
C ASP A 296 -5.53 -4.88 -9.93
N PHE A 297 -5.29 -3.65 -9.51
CA PHE A 297 -6.10 -2.48 -9.88
C PHE A 297 -5.53 -1.67 -11.05
N ASP A 298 -4.22 -1.51 -11.19
CA ASP A 298 -3.62 -0.74 -12.29
C ASP A 298 -4.01 -1.30 -13.68
N PRO A 299 -4.13 -2.63 -13.91
CA PRO A 299 -4.56 -3.17 -15.20
C PRO A 299 -5.97 -2.73 -15.65
N ILE A 300 -6.88 -2.48 -14.69
CA ILE A 300 -8.25 -2.06 -14.98
C ILE A 300 -8.41 -0.53 -15.01
N ALA A 301 -7.46 0.21 -14.45
CA ALA A 301 -7.57 1.66 -14.29
C ALA A 301 -7.29 2.44 -15.58
N ALA A 302 -7.97 3.58 -15.74
CA ALA A 302 -7.55 4.64 -16.66
C ALA A 302 -6.34 5.39 -16.07
N GLU A 303 -6.41 5.67 -14.76
CA GLU A 303 -5.41 6.39 -13.99
C GLU A 303 -5.46 5.93 -12.53
N THR A 304 -4.33 6.01 -11.84
CA THR A 304 -4.23 5.76 -10.39
C THR A 304 -3.65 6.99 -9.70
N LEU A 305 -4.44 7.59 -8.81
CA LEU A 305 -4.10 8.80 -8.08
C LEU A 305 -3.79 8.45 -6.63
N VAL A 306 -2.64 8.89 -6.12
CA VAL A 306 -2.31 8.76 -4.69
C VAL A 306 -2.91 9.94 -3.94
N VAL A 307 -3.75 9.61 -2.96
CA VAL A 307 -4.53 10.56 -2.17
C VAL A 307 -3.93 10.70 -0.78
N ILE A 308 -3.75 11.94 -0.35
CA ILE A 308 -3.35 12.32 0.99
C ILE A 308 -4.57 12.83 1.74
N SER A 309 -5.12 11.95 2.58
CA SER A 309 -6.14 12.22 3.58
C SER A 309 -5.54 11.94 4.96
N PRO A 310 -5.86 12.72 6.03
CA PRO A 310 -5.30 12.45 7.36
C PRO A 310 -5.45 10.98 7.79
N GLY A 311 -4.35 10.35 8.19
CA GLY A 311 -4.29 8.93 8.57
C GLY A 311 -2.93 8.58 9.19
N ALA A 312 -2.83 7.39 9.80
CA ALA A 312 -1.67 7.02 10.61
C ALA A 312 -0.36 6.80 9.82
N ASN A 313 -0.46 6.48 8.53
CA ASN A 313 0.69 6.22 7.66
C ASN A 313 1.11 7.47 6.88
N HIS A 314 1.84 8.38 7.53
CA HIS A 314 2.25 9.65 6.92
C HIS A 314 3.07 9.44 5.64
N CYS A 315 2.64 10.09 4.55
CA CYS A 315 3.42 10.08 3.29
C CYS A 315 4.54 11.12 3.31
N LYS A 316 4.42 12.16 4.15
CA LYS A 316 5.48 13.11 4.45
C LYS A 316 6.12 12.75 5.78
N LEU A 317 7.28 12.11 5.72
CA LEU A 317 7.96 11.60 6.91
C LEU A 317 8.47 12.72 7.82
N THR A 318 8.61 13.94 7.31
CA THR A 318 8.91 15.16 8.08
C THR A 318 7.79 15.57 9.04
N GLU A 319 6.58 15.02 8.89
CA GLU A 319 5.45 15.23 9.79
C GLU A 319 5.44 14.23 10.96
N MET A 320 6.33 13.23 10.93
CA MET A 320 6.43 12.22 12.00
C MET A 320 7.42 12.63 13.09
N GLU A 321 7.02 12.41 14.35
CA GLU A 321 7.86 12.63 15.53
C GLU A 321 8.72 11.39 15.84
N TYR A 322 9.74 11.14 15.04
CA TYR A 322 10.71 10.08 15.32
C TYR A 322 11.50 10.36 16.61
N GLN A 323 11.83 9.31 17.37
CA GLN A 323 12.65 9.41 18.59
C GLN A 323 13.87 8.51 18.57
N ASN A 324 13.86 7.47 17.73
CA ASN A 324 14.82 6.36 17.82
C ASN A 324 15.68 6.21 16.56
N LEU A 325 15.59 7.10 15.58
CA LEU A 325 16.40 6.99 14.35
C LEU A 325 17.89 7.18 14.63
N ARG A 326 18.73 6.65 13.72
CA ARG A 326 20.16 6.97 13.72
C ARG A 326 20.38 8.44 13.48
N ALA A 327 21.33 9.01 14.22
CA ALA A 327 21.84 10.36 13.99
C ALA A 327 22.30 10.54 12.53
N GLY A 328 21.91 11.65 11.91
CA GLY A 328 22.35 12.01 10.56
C GLY A 328 21.50 11.45 9.42
N VAL A 329 20.44 10.69 9.71
CA VAL A 329 19.49 10.23 8.69
C VAL A 329 18.58 11.38 8.29
N ARG A 330 18.42 11.60 6.98
CA ARG A 330 17.41 12.55 6.48
C ARG A 330 16.03 11.91 6.48
N LEU A 331 15.02 12.68 6.85
CA LEU A 331 13.64 12.20 6.92
C LEU A 331 13.02 11.95 5.55
N GLU A 332 13.57 12.53 4.49
CA GLU A 332 13.17 12.32 3.10
C GLU A 332 14.37 12.55 2.17
N PRO A 333 14.31 12.14 0.89
CA PRO A 333 15.35 12.42 -0.08
C PRO A 333 15.61 13.93 -0.18
N LEU A 334 16.89 14.33 -0.09
CA LEU A 334 17.31 15.74 -0.05
C LEU A 334 16.70 16.59 1.10
N GLY A 335 16.08 15.94 2.08
CA GLY A 335 15.33 16.57 3.16
C GLY A 335 16.15 16.94 4.40
N PRO A 336 15.48 17.38 5.47
CA PRO A 336 16.13 17.72 6.74
C PRO A 336 16.69 16.48 7.43
N VAL A 337 17.79 16.68 8.16
CA VAL A 337 18.42 15.66 8.99
C VAL A 337 17.66 15.54 10.32
N HIS A 338 17.44 14.30 10.76
CA HIS A 338 17.00 13.94 12.12
C HIS A 338 18.15 14.07 13.13
#